data_AF-S5TUQ2-F1
#
_entry.id   AF-S5TUQ2-F1
#
_cell.length_a   1.000
_cell.length_b   1.000
_cell.length_c   1.000
_cell.angle_alpha   90.00
_cell.angle_beta   90.00
_cell.angle_gamma   90.00
#
_symmetry.space_group_name_H-M   'P 1'
#
loop_
_entity.id
_entity.type
_entity.pdbx_description
1 polymer ?
#
loop_
_entity_poly.entity_id
_entity_poly.type
_entity_poly.pdbx_seq_one_letter_code
_entity_poly.pdbx_strand_id
1 'polypeptide(L)' 'MSTPDIAAVVRAAWEEVLQRTDFGPEDDFAGMGATSLDAVRIVARVAEDLDLDLSVRVLLEPRTLAGMVERVRQAGVPT' A
#
# COMPACT_ATOMS: atom_id res chain seq x y z
N MET A 1 -5.86 7.10 20.78
CA MET A 1 -5.92 7.16 19.31
C MET A 1 -6.05 5.73 18.85
N SER A 2 -7.15 5.35 18.19
CA SER A 2 -7.27 4.02 17.59
C SER A 2 -6.09 3.81 16.64
N THR A 3 -5.42 2.66 16.74
CA THR A 3 -4.39 2.30 15.77
C THR A 3 -4.95 2.51 14.36
N PRO A 4 -4.29 3.29 13.48
CA PRO A 4 -4.79 3.50 12.13
C PRO A 4 -4.97 2.14 11.46
N ASP A 5 -6.12 1.93 10.84
CA ASP A 5 -6.39 0.69 10.12
C ASP A 5 -5.47 0.67 8.88
N ILE A 6 -4.45 -0.20 8.92
CA ILE A 6 -3.46 -0.31 7.85
C ILE A 6 -4.14 -0.55 6.50
N ALA A 7 -5.25 -1.30 6.47
CA ALA A 7 -5.97 -1.54 5.23
C ALA A 7 -6.63 -0.27 4.69
N ALA A 8 -7.13 0.59 5.57
CA ALA A 8 -7.69 1.89 5.18
C ALA A 8 -6.61 2.83 4.64
N VAL A 9 -5.44 2.89 5.29
CA VAL A 9 -4.33 3.76 4.85
C VAL A 9 -3.80 3.32 3.49
N VAL A 10 -3.56 2.02 3.29
CA VAL A 10 -3.10 1.50 2.01
C VAL A 10 -4.14 1.74 0.91
N ARG A 11 -5.43 1.51 1.20
CA ARG A 11 -6.51 1.81 0.25
C ARG A 11 -6.54 3.28 -0.13
N ALA A 12 -6.45 4.19 0.84
CA ALA A 12 -6.44 5.64 0.57
C ALA A 12 -5.28 6.04 -0.34
N ALA A 13 -4.07 5.52 -0.09
CA ALA A 13 -2.92 5.76 -0.94
C ALA A 13 -3.14 5.27 -2.39
N TRP A 14 -3.78 4.11 -2.57
CA TRP A 14 -4.15 3.62 -3.91
C TRP A 14 -5.15 4.55 -4.59
N GLU A 15 -6.17 5.00 -3.87
CA GLU A 15 -7.21 5.88 -4.41
C GLU A 15 -6.65 7.23 -4.86
N GLU A 16 -5.74 7.79 -4.06
CA GLU A 16 -5.04 9.04 -4.39
C GLU A 16 -4.09 8.87 -5.59
N VAL A 17 -3.31 7.79 -5.67
CA VAL A 17 -2.31 7.66 -6.74
C VAL A 17 -2.92 7.19 -8.06
N LEU A 18 -3.84 6.23 -8.00
CA LEU A 18 -4.47 5.65 -9.19
C LEU A 18 -5.70 6.43 -9.65
N GLN A 19 -6.12 7.47 -8.91
CA GLN A 19 -7.27 8.32 -9.24
C GLN A 19 -8.55 7.51 -9.50
N ARG A 20 -8.73 6.43 -8.74
CA ARG A 20 -9.85 5.49 -8.82
C ARG A 20 -10.31 5.15 -7.43
N THR A 21 -11.61 5.00 -7.26
CA THR A 21 -12.23 4.49 -6.03
C THR A 21 -12.76 3.08 -6.33
N ASP A 22 -12.97 2.26 -5.29
CA ASP A 22 -13.49 0.88 -5.39
C ASP A 22 -12.44 -0.22 -5.68
N PHE A 23 -11.37 -0.28 -4.88
CA PHE A 23 -10.42 -1.40 -4.94
C PHE A 23 -10.89 -2.63 -4.15
N GLY A 24 -10.92 -3.77 -4.81
CA GLY A 24 -11.00 -5.08 -4.21
C GLY A 24 -9.67 -5.51 -3.56
N PRO A 25 -9.71 -6.44 -2.58
CA PRO A 25 -8.51 -6.95 -1.92
C PRO A 25 -7.54 -7.68 -2.88
N GLU A 26 -8.05 -8.25 -3.96
CA GLU A 26 -7.28 -8.98 -4.96
C GLU A 26 -6.96 -8.15 -6.22
N ASP A 27 -7.32 -6.87 -6.24
CA ASP A 27 -7.01 -6.00 -7.38
C ASP A 27 -5.50 -5.84 -7.53
N ASP A 28 -5.02 -6.13 -8.74
CA ASP A 28 -3.60 -6.16 -9.08
C ASP A 28 -3.18 -4.90 -9.84
N PHE A 29 -2.07 -4.29 -9.43
CA PHE A 29 -1.50 -3.11 -10.09
C PHE A 29 -1.27 -3.28 -11.60
N ALA A 30 -0.72 -4.42 -12.02
CA ALA A 30 -0.42 -4.68 -13.42
C ALA A 30 -1.70 -4.90 -14.24
N GLY A 31 -2.71 -5.54 -13.65
CA GLY A 31 -4.03 -5.70 -14.28
C GLY A 31 -4.76 -4.39 -14.55
N MET A 32 -4.43 -3.34 -13.79
CA MET A 32 -5.03 -2.01 -13.90
C MET A 32 -4.23 -1.01 -14.75
N GLY A 33 -3.08 -1.43 -15.30
CA GLY A 33 -2.19 -0.55 -16.06
C GLY A 33 -1.35 0.40 -15.20
N ALA A 34 -1.22 0.14 -13.90
CA ALA A 34 -0.38 0.93 -13.03
C ALA A 34 1.11 0.66 -13.31
N THR A 35 1.93 1.68 -13.10
CA THR A 35 3.38 1.62 -13.34
C THR A 35 4.15 1.40 -12.04
N SER A 36 5.43 1.02 -12.17
CA SER A 36 6.33 0.95 -11.03
C SER A 36 6.45 2.28 -10.28
N LEU A 37 6.28 3.41 -10.97
CA LEU A 37 6.30 4.74 -10.33
C LEU A 37 5.08 4.97 -9.45
N ASP A 38 3.91 4.46 -9.87
CA ASP A 38 2.69 4.54 -9.06
C ASP A 38 2.84 3.72 -7.78
N ALA A 39 3.41 2.53 -7.88
CA ALA A 39 3.69 1.71 -6.71
C ALA A 39 4.70 2.39 -5.75
N VAL A 40 5.76 3.03 -6.27
CA VAL A 40 6.71 3.80 -5.44
C VAL A 40 5.99 4.95 -4.71
N ARG A 41 5.10 5.69 -5.38
CA ARG A 41 4.33 6.79 -4.78
C ARG A 41 3.42 6.30 -3.66
N ILE A 42 2.73 5.18 -3.89
CA ILE A 42 1.84 4.57 -2.89
C ILE A 42 2.63 4.17 -1.65
N VAL A 43 3.80 3.54 -1.84
CA VAL A 43 4.65 3.13 -0.72
C VAL A 43 5.13 4.33 0.10
N ALA A 44 5.61 5.38 -0.57
CA ALA A 44 6.05 6.60 0.12
C ALA A 44 4.92 7.20 0.96
N ARG A 45 3.71 7.28 0.40
CA ARG A 45 2.53 7.80 1.09
C ARG A 45 2.16 6.97 2.32
N VAL A 46 2.12 5.65 2.18
CA VAL A 46 1.80 4.74 3.29
C VAL A 46 2.86 4.81 4.39
N ALA A 47 4.15 4.92 4.02
CA ALA A 47 5.25 5.09 4.96
C ALA A 47 5.10 6.38 5.77
N GLU A 48 4.79 7.49 5.11
CA GLU A 48 4.55 8.79 5.74
C GLU A 48 3.32 8.77 6.66
N ASP A 49 2.20 8.21 6.21
CA ASP A 49 0.94 8.18 6.97
C ASP A 49 0.99 7.26 8.20
N LEU A 50 1.85 6.23 8.18
CA LEU A 50 2.04 5.28 9.28
C LEU A 50 3.28 5.55 10.13
N ASP A 51 4.10 6.54 9.79
CA ASP A 51 5.41 6.82 10.40
C ASP A 51 6.33 5.57 10.42
N LEU A 52 6.34 4.82 9.30
CA LEU A 52 7.10 3.58 9.14
C LEU A 52 8.23 3.73 8.11
N ASP A 53 9.41 3.19 8.41
CA ASP A 53 10.49 3.04 7.44
C ASP A 53 10.23 1.81 6.55
N LEU A 54 9.44 2.01 5.49
CA LEU A 54 9.07 0.94 4.56
C LEU A 54 10.04 0.87 3.39
N SER A 55 10.76 -0.25 3.28
CA SER A 55 11.56 -0.53 2.09
C SER A 55 10.65 -0.75 0.88
N VAL A 56 10.75 0.14 -0.12
CA VAL A 56 10.02 0.06 -1.41
C VAL A 56 10.09 -1.33 -2.05
N ARG A 57 11.22 -2.03 -1.92
CA ARG A 57 11.38 -3.39 -2.45
C ARG A 57 10.40 -4.41 -1.85
N VAL A 58 10.07 -4.29 -0.57
CA VAL A 58 9.18 -5.22 0.16
C VAL A 58 7.71 -5.03 -0.26
N LEU A 59 7.36 -3.88 -0.82
CA LEU A 59 5.98 -3.55 -1.18
C LEU A 59 5.71 -3.62 -2.69
N LEU A 60 6.77 -3.72 -3.49
CA LEU A 60 6.67 -4.01 -4.94
C LEU A 60 6.44 -5.50 -5.27
N GLU A 61 6.70 -6.39 -4.32
CA GLU A 61 6.47 -7.84 -4.51
C GLU A 61 4.98 -8.23 -4.49
N PRO A 62 4.15 -7.81 -3.50
CA PRO A 62 2.71 -8.01 -3.62
C PRO A 62 2.16 -7.02 -4.63
N ARG A 63 1.59 -7.55 -5.72
CA ARG A 63 0.89 -6.70 -6.68
C ARG A 63 -0.57 -6.45 -6.31
N THR A 64 -1.08 -7.08 -5.24
CA THR A 64 -2.47 -6.91 -4.77
C THR A 64 -2.59 -6.01 -3.54
N LEU A 65 -3.76 -5.39 -3.38
CA LEU A 65 -4.06 -4.55 -2.22
C LEU A 65 -3.90 -5.32 -0.89
N ALA A 66 -4.47 -6.51 -0.78
CA ALA A 66 -4.36 -7.34 0.42
C ALA A 66 -2.91 -7.77 0.70
N GLY A 67 -2.14 -8.10 -0.33
CA GLY A 67 -0.73 -8.45 -0.17
C GLY A 67 0.10 -7.26 0.34
N MET A 68 -0.17 -6.06 -0.16
CA MET A 68 0.50 -4.85 0.30
C MET A 68 0.14 -4.54 1.76
N VAL A 69 -1.14 -4.64 2.14
CA VAL A 69 -1.58 -4.49 3.54
C VAL A 69 -0.87 -5.45 4.47
N GLU A 70 -0.73 -6.71 4.08
CA GLU A 70 -0.06 -7.72 4.90
C GLU A 70 1.44 -7.44 5.07
N ARG A 71 2.13 -7.01 4.00
CA ARG A 71 3.53 -6.60 4.09
C ARG A 71 3.72 -5.38 5.00
N VAL A 72 2.84 -4.39 4.92
CA VAL A 72 2.89 -3.20 5.79
C VAL A 72 2.64 -3.59 7.25
N ARG A 73 1.69 -4.49 7.51
CA ARG A 73 1.47 -5.06 8.85
C ARG A 73 2.73 -5.72 9.39
N GLN A 74 3.38 -6.57 8.59
CA GLN A 74 4.60 -7.26 9.00
C GLN A 74 5.77 -6.29 9.25
N ALA A 75 5.86 -5.20 8.49
CA ALA A 75 6.90 -4.19 8.67
C ALA A 75 6.67 -3.29 9.90
N GLY A 76 5.41 -3.04 10.26
CA GLY A 76 5.04 -2.24 11.44
C GLY A 76 5.08 -3.01 12.76
N VAL A 77 5.27 -4.34 12.75
CA VAL A 77 5.54 -5.12 13.96
C VAL A 77 7.05 -5.21 14.16
N PRO A 78 7.64 -4.47 15.11
CA PRO A 78 9.02 -4.73 15.51
C PRO A 78 9.10 -6.15 16.07
N THR A 79 9.94 -6.99 15.47
CA THR A 79 10.32 -8.30 16.03
C THR A 79 11.15 -8.12 17.28
#